data_AF-A0A919UB45-F1
#
_entry.id   AF-A0A919UB45-F1
#
_cell.length_a   1.000
_cell.length_b   1.000
_cell.length_c   1.000
_cell.angle_alpha   90.00
_cell.angle_beta   90.00
_cell.angle_gamma   90.00
#
_symmetry.space_group_name_H-M   'P 1'
#
loop_
_entity.id
_entity.type
_entity.pdbx_description
1 polymer ?
#
loop_
_entity_poly.entity_id
_entity_poly.type
_entity_poly.pdbx_seq_one_letter_code
_entity_poly.pdbx_strand_id
1 'polypeptide(L)'
;MSGTHVEVDAVHGGRWTSLRGSDGKQWLWRRDAPGRDTVGPGDPFVDVGGIEECYPTISGTPDHGHVWSRPWLPDGDALRVRGDDFDLTRRIEVDGDEIVAGYRLLAPPGQRFIWAAHALLELSTAARVVLAPGTPMIVDLPDDTSVPTAWPALGDTDVSRFGPVDGTVMGVRLPGLTEAAVEDGDSRLTFTVEVEGQPTGFMLWRNLGGWPEPSPYRSTGVEPMIGQRATLANAGPDEAATVPPSGEVTWTLRIRTT
;
A
#
# COMPACT_ATOMS: atom_id res chain seq x y z
N MET A 1 16.51 -14.85 -19.65
CA MET A 1 15.83 -13.74 -18.97
C MET A 1 15.26 -14.34 -17.69
N SER A 2 15.66 -13.82 -16.53
CA SER A 2 15.05 -14.23 -15.26
C SER A 2 13.63 -13.69 -15.21
N GLY A 3 12.64 -14.51 -14.85
CA GLY A 3 11.27 -14.04 -14.66
C GLY A 3 11.15 -13.10 -13.46
N THR A 4 9.96 -12.57 -13.24
CA THR A 4 9.66 -11.75 -12.06
C THR A 4 9.95 -12.54 -10.77
N HIS A 5 10.43 -11.84 -9.74
CA HIS A 5 10.84 -12.44 -8.47
C HIS A 5 10.41 -11.61 -7.28
N VAL A 6 9.94 -12.29 -6.23
CA VAL A 6 9.49 -11.68 -4.98
C VAL A 6 10.20 -12.34 -3.80
N GLU A 7 10.59 -11.51 -2.82
CA GLU A 7 11.10 -11.97 -1.52
C GLU A 7 10.22 -11.42 -0.41
N VAL A 8 9.96 -12.25 0.61
CA VAL A 8 9.14 -11.90 1.76
C VAL A 8 9.91 -12.17 3.05
N ASP A 9 9.82 -11.24 4.00
CA ASP A 9 10.21 -11.45 5.39
C ASP A 9 8.98 -11.83 6.22
N ALA A 10 8.79 -13.13 6.42
CA ALA A 10 7.68 -13.66 7.20
C ALA A 10 7.80 -13.33 8.70
N VAL A 11 9.02 -13.12 9.22
CA VAL A 11 9.23 -12.93 10.66
C VAL A 11 8.85 -11.51 11.08
N HIS A 12 9.12 -10.53 10.22
CA HIS A 12 8.87 -9.13 10.54
C HIS A 12 7.76 -8.57 9.63
N GLY A 13 6.50 -8.91 9.93
CA GLY A 13 5.34 -8.29 9.28
C GLY A 13 4.82 -8.97 8.03
N GLY A 14 5.44 -10.07 7.58
CA GLY A 14 5.09 -10.66 6.28
C GLY A 14 5.49 -9.75 5.11
N ARG A 15 6.38 -8.79 5.36
CA ARG A 15 6.75 -7.71 4.44
C ARG A 15 7.34 -8.22 3.15
N TRP A 16 6.95 -7.65 2.03
CA TRP A 16 7.62 -7.88 0.76
C TRP A 16 8.90 -7.06 0.74
N THR A 17 10.04 -7.73 0.79
CA THR A 17 11.32 -7.05 0.79
C THR A 17 11.76 -6.79 -0.64
N SER A 18 11.59 -7.73 -1.57
CA SER A 18 12.00 -7.58 -2.97
C SER A 18 10.83 -7.74 -3.93
N LEU A 19 10.84 -6.94 -5.00
CA LEU A 19 10.05 -7.17 -6.21
C LEU A 19 10.94 -6.78 -7.39
N ARG A 20 11.43 -7.78 -8.11
CA ARG A 20 12.25 -7.59 -9.31
C ARG A 20 11.45 -7.97 -10.53
N GLY A 21 11.33 -7.05 -11.49
CA GLY A 21 10.75 -7.33 -12.79
C GLY A 21 11.65 -8.24 -13.63
N SER A 22 11.11 -8.76 -14.72
CA SER A 22 11.86 -9.57 -15.70
C SER A 22 12.95 -8.78 -16.44
N ASP A 23 12.83 -7.45 -16.47
CA ASP A 23 13.84 -6.48 -16.90
C ASP A 23 15.01 -6.32 -15.90
N GLY A 24 14.90 -6.94 -14.71
CA GLY A 24 15.88 -6.87 -13.63
C GLY A 24 15.72 -5.65 -12.72
N LYS A 25 14.77 -4.74 -12.99
CA LYS A 25 14.52 -3.56 -12.15
C LYS A 25 14.01 -3.98 -10.79
N GLN A 26 14.69 -3.52 -9.75
CA GLN A 26 14.17 -3.57 -8.38
C GLN A 26 13.14 -2.45 -8.22
N TRP A 27 11.91 -2.81 -7.88
CA TRP A 27 10.81 -1.86 -7.73
C TRP A 27 10.60 -1.38 -6.31
N LEU A 28 11.04 -2.13 -5.29
CA LEU A 28 10.78 -1.76 -3.90
C LEU A 28 11.92 -0.93 -3.32
N TRP A 29 11.55 0.26 -2.83
CA TRP A 29 12.43 1.13 -2.06
C TRP A 29 12.74 0.47 -0.72
N ARG A 30 13.96 0.67 -0.22
CA ARG A 30 14.38 0.16 1.08
C ARG A 30 15.24 1.19 1.78
N ARG A 31 15.16 1.17 3.09
CA ARG A 31 16.03 1.95 3.97
C ARG A 31 16.44 1.09 5.16
N ASP A 32 17.64 1.35 5.68
CA ASP A 32 18.02 0.90 7.00
C ASP A 32 17.27 1.71 8.07
N ALA A 33 16.45 1.04 8.87
CA ALA A 33 15.77 1.62 10.01
C ALA A 33 15.94 0.67 11.22
N PRO A 34 16.93 0.96 12.09
CA PRO A 34 17.14 0.20 13.30
C PRO A 34 15.87 0.12 14.15
N GLY A 35 15.61 -1.04 14.74
CA GLY A 35 14.45 -1.27 15.61
C GLY A 35 13.34 -2.10 14.97
N ARG A 36 13.35 -2.32 13.64
CA ARG A 36 12.37 -3.18 12.95
C ARG A 36 12.27 -4.58 13.58
N ASP A 37 13.39 -5.18 13.95
CA ASP A 37 13.40 -6.56 14.49
C ASP A 37 12.85 -6.65 15.93
N THR A 38 12.51 -5.52 16.54
CA THR A 38 12.06 -5.43 17.94
C THR A 38 10.64 -4.88 18.09
N VAL A 39 9.99 -4.47 17.01
CA VAL A 39 8.63 -3.90 17.08
C VAL A 39 7.58 -4.98 17.34
N GLY A 40 6.52 -4.60 18.04
CA GLY A 40 5.33 -5.39 18.25
C GLY A 40 4.05 -4.62 17.89
N PRO A 41 2.88 -5.26 18.08
CA PRO A 41 1.59 -4.63 17.83
C PRO A 41 1.39 -3.39 18.71
N GLY A 42 1.06 -2.26 18.09
CA GLY A 42 0.82 -1.00 18.79
C GLY A 42 2.02 -0.05 18.88
N ASP A 43 3.22 -0.53 18.54
CA ASP A 43 4.40 0.32 18.47
C ASP A 43 4.30 1.31 17.29
N PRO A 44 5.02 2.45 17.34
CA PRO A 44 5.12 3.37 16.21
C PRO A 44 5.64 2.67 14.95
N PHE A 45 5.10 3.06 13.79
CA PHE A 45 5.52 2.49 12.51
C PHE A 45 7.00 2.73 12.24
N VAL A 46 7.71 1.67 11.88
CA VAL A 46 9.14 1.72 11.49
C VAL A 46 9.23 1.51 9.98
N ASP A 47 9.37 2.62 9.27
CA ASP A 47 9.45 2.64 7.81
C ASP A 47 10.82 2.15 7.30
N VAL A 48 10.83 0.91 6.84
CA VAL A 48 11.98 0.20 6.25
C VAL A 48 11.83 0.01 4.73
N GLY A 49 10.77 0.56 4.13
CA GLY A 49 10.40 0.30 2.73
C GLY A 49 9.91 -1.13 2.47
N GLY A 50 9.63 -1.43 1.20
CA GLY A 50 8.99 -2.67 0.78
C GLY A 50 7.48 -2.51 0.52
N ILE A 51 6.75 -3.62 0.60
CA ILE A 51 5.28 -3.62 0.70
C ILE A 51 4.91 -4.15 2.08
N GLU A 52 4.20 -3.33 2.85
CA GLU A 52 3.62 -3.70 4.14
C GLU A 52 2.11 -3.86 4.00
N GLU A 53 1.54 -4.88 4.66
CA GLU A 53 0.09 -4.96 4.83
C GLU A 53 -0.37 -4.14 6.03
N CYS A 54 -1.15 -3.09 5.74
CA CYS A 54 -1.83 -2.29 6.75
C CYS A 54 -3.23 -2.86 7.00
N TYR A 55 -3.56 -3.17 8.25
CA TYR A 55 -4.89 -3.63 8.67
C TYR A 55 -5.07 -3.42 10.17
N PRO A 56 -6.22 -2.88 10.65
CA PRO A 56 -7.43 -2.51 9.91
C PRO A 56 -7.44 -1.04 9.46
N THR A 57 -6.30 -0.35 9.48
CA THR A 57 -6.16 1.06 9.13
C THR A 57 -4.75 1.32 8.59
N ILE A 58 -4.56 2.35 7.77
CA ILE A 58 -3.23 2.83 7.36
C ILE A 58 -2.72 3.84 8.37
N SER A 59 -3.56 4.79 8.77
CA SER A 59 -3.19 5.85 9.71
C SER A 59 -4.10 5.84 10.93
N GLY A 60 -3.63 6.44 12.03
CA GLY A 60 -4.36 6.52 13.30
C GLY A 60 -3.61 5.78 14.42
N THR A 61 -4.35 5.28 15.40
CA THR A 61 -3.79 4.57 16.55
C THR A 61 -4.33 3.13 16.58
N PRO A 62 -3.52 2.10 16.33
CA PRO A 62 -2.09 2.19 15.99
C PRO A 62 -1.85 2.57 14.52
N ASP A 63 -0.70 3.19 14.29
CA ASP A 63 -0.23 3.57 12.97
C ASP A 63 0.08 2.32 12.14
N HIS A 64 -0.41 2.27 10.90
CA HIS A 64 -0.34 1.12 9.99
C HIS A 64 -1.03 -0.17 10.50
N GLY A 65 -1.81 -0.05 11.58
CA GLY A 65 -2.59 -1.17 12.11
C GLY A 65 -1.75 -2.22 12.84
N HIS A 66 -2.20 -3.47 12.80
CA HIS A 66 -1.70 -4.55 13.64
C HIS A 66 -0.81 -5.55 12.90
N VAL A 67 -0.89 -5.62 11.57
CA VAL A 67 -0.32 -6.73 10.80
C VAL A 67 1.16 -6.53 10.49
N TRP A 68 1.59 -5.30 10.19
CA TRP A 68 2.95 -4.96 9.77
C TRP A 68 4.05 -5.32 10.78
N SER A 69 3.72 -5.38 12.08
CA SER A 69 4.68 -5.69 13.15
C SER A 69 4.58 -7.12 13.67
N ARG A 70 3.68 -7.95 13.12
CA ARG A 70 3.49 -9.33 13.56
C ARG A 70 4.25 -10.32 12.69
N PRO A 71 4.77 -11.42 13.26
CA PRO A 71 5.24 -12.54 12.45
C PRO A 71 4.06 -13.21 11.74
N TRP A 72 4.28 -13.55 10.48
CA TRP A 72 3.40 -14.40 9.70
C TRP A 72 3.94 -15.81 9.71
N LEU A 73 3.08 -16.76 10.08
CA LEU A 73 3.44 -18.17 10.20
C LEU A 73 3.03 -18.92 8.93
N PRO A 74 3.79 -19.94 8.51
CA PRO A 74 3.37 -20.82 7.42
C PRO A 74 2.01 -21.47 7.68
N ASP A 75 1.14 -21.48 6.68
CA ASP A 75 -0.14 -22.20 6.65
C ASP A 75 -0.30 -22.87 5.29
N GLY A 76 0.20 -24.10 5.16
CA GLY A 76 0.30 -24.78 3.86
C GLY A 76 1.27 -24.07 2.92
N ASP A 77 0.76 -23.62 1.77
CA ASP A 77 1.49 -22.82 0.79
C ASP A 77 1.23 -21.31 0.93
N ALA A 78 0.59 -20.90 2.02
CA ALA A 78 0.32 -19.51 2.36
C ALA A 78 1.07 -19.07 3.63
N LEU A 79 1.01 -17.78 3.91
CA LEU A 79 1.42 -17.17 5.16
C LEU A 79 0.18 -16.64 5.90
N ARG A 80 0.19 -16.73 7.23
CA ARG A 80 -0.95 -16.37 8.06
C ARG A 80 -0.55 -15.55 9.27
N VAL A 81 -1.35 -14.54 9.59
CA VAL A 81 -1.19 -13.68 10.76
C VAL A 81 -2.53 -13.62 11.52
N ARG A 82 -2.44 -13.66 12.86
CA ARG A 82 -3.61 -13.62 13.75
C ARG A 82 -3.54 -12.43 14.69
N GLY A 83 -4.68 -11.77 14.86
CA GLY A 83 -4.95 -10.83 15.94
C GLY A 83 -6.00 -11.38 16.89
N ASP A 84 -6.48 -10.52 17.79
CA ASP A 84 -7.51 -10.89 18.77
C ASP A 84 -8.88 -11.06 18.11
N ASP A 85 -9.13 -10.31 17.03
CA ASP A 85 -10.39 -10.19 16.31
C ASP A 85 -10.25 -10.45 14.80
N PHE A 86 -9.11 -10.97 14.35
CA PHE A 86 -8.92 -11.28 12.94
C PHE A 86 -7.96 -12.44 12.68
N ASP A 87 -8.12 -13.04 11.51
CA ASP A 87 -7.23 -14.03 10.94
C ASP A 87 -7.05 -13.74 9.44
N LEU A 88 -5.84 -13.34 9.06
CA LEU A 88 -5.50 -12.96 7.69
C LEU A 88 -4.51 -13.97 7.11
N THR A 89 -4.85 -14.53 5.94
CA THR A 89 -3.99 -15.43 5.17
C THR A 89 -3.66 -14.78 3.82
N ARG A 90 -2.41 -14.92 3.37
CA ARG A 90 -1.92 -14.48 2.05
C ARG A 90 -1.16 -15.60 1.36
N ARG A 91 -1.49 -15.83 0.09
CA ARG A 91 -0.78 -16.73 -0.82
C ARG A 91 -0.23 -15.92 -1.98
N ILE A 92 1.04 -16.09 -2.32
CA ILE A 92 1.68 -15.38 -3.45
C ILE A 92 2.05 -16.41 -4.50
N GLU A 93 1.59 -16.18 -5.72
CA GLU A 93 1.97 -16.93 -6.92
C GLU A 93 2.67 -15.99 -7.90
N VAL A 94 3.65 -16.50 -8.63
CA VAL A 94 4.36 -15.77 -9.68
C VAL A 94 4.22 -16.55 -10.98
N ASP A 95 3.68 -15.91 -12.00
CA ASP A 95 3.52 -16.45 -13.35
C ASP A 95 4.07 -15.46 -14.39
N GLY A 96 5.27 -15.76 -14.90
CA GLY A 96 5.97 -14.90 -15.85
C GLY A 96 6.25 -13.50 -15.29
N ASP A 97 5.51 -12.52 -15.80
CA ASP A 97 5.61 -11.09 -15.47
C ASP A 97 4.54 -10.63 -14.47
N GLU A 98 3.66 -11.54 -14.03
CA GLU A 98 2.57 -11.28 -13.11
C GLU A 98 2.80 -11.96 -11.75
N ILE A 99 2.52 -11.23 -10.69
CA ILE A 99 2.44 -11.72 -9.32
C ILE A 99 0.98 -11.62 -8.88
N VAL A 100 0.45 -12.70 -8.32
CA VAL A 100 -0.91 -12.76 -7.78
C VAL A 100 -0.82 -13.04 -6.29
N ALA A 101 -1.21 -12.07 -5.47
CA ALA A 101 -1.38 -12.24 -4.04
C ALA A 101 -2.87 -12.38 -3.70
N GLY A 102 -3.27 -13.60 -3.35
CA GLY A 102 -4.62 -13.91 -2.89
C GLY A 102 -4.70 -13.79 -1.37
N TYR A 103 -5.73 -13.11 -0.88
CA TYR A 103 -5.95 -12.86 0.54
C TYR A 103 -7.30 -13.40 1.00
N ARG A 104 -7.32 -13.86 2.25
CA ARG A 104 -8.53 -14.28 2.97
C ARG A 104 -8.50 -13.75 4.40
N LEU A 105 -9.50 -12.96 4.76
CA LEU A 105 -9.71 -12.43 6.09
C LEU A 105 -10.92 -13.11 6.74
N LEU A 106 -10.72 -13.65 7.93
CA LEU A 106 -11.80 -13.99 8.85
C LEU A 106 -11.83 -12.98 10.00
N ALA A 107 -13.01 -12.42 10.27
CA ALA A 107 -13.22 -11.44 11.33
C ALA A 107 -14.70 -11.41 11.76
N PRO A 108 -15.04 -10.81 12.92
CA PRO A 108 -16.42 -10.61 13.34
C PRO A 108 -17.30 -9.93 12.26
N PRO A 109 -18.50 -10.46 11.96
CA PRO A 109 -19.44 -9.79 11.06
C PRO A 109 -19.75 -8.36 11.49
N GLY A 110 -19.83 -7.44 10.53
CA GLY A 110 -20.05 -6.01 10.78
C GLY A 110 -18.80 -5.23 11.20
N GLN A 111 -17.67 -5.91 11.43
CA GLN A 111 -16.40 -5.23 11.67
C GLN A 111 -16.01 -4.41 10.44
N ARG A 112 -15.67 -3.13 10.67
CA ARG A 112 -15.18 -2.24 9.62
C ARG A 112 -13.66 -2.32 9.55
N PHE A 113 -13.11 -2.20 8.35
CA PHE A 113 -11.66 -2.17 8.16
C PHE A 113 -11.27 -1.40 6.91
N ILE A 114 -10.01 -0.97 6.89
CA ILE A 114 -9.25 -0.63 5.70
C ILE A 114 -8.11 -1.63 5.61
N TRP A 115 -7.87 -2.12 4.41
CA TRP A 115 -6.66 -2.86 4.09
C TRP A 115 -5.89 -2.08 3.03
N ALA A 116 -4.56 -2.07 3.14
CA ALA A 116 -3.71 -1.56 2.08
C ALA A 116 -2.44 -2.39 1.94
N ALA A 117 -1.97 -2.51 0.70
CA ALA A 117 -0.59 -2.84 0.41
C ALA A 117 0.20 -1.53 0.35
N HIS A 118 0.79 -1.12 1.47
CA HIS A 118 1.58 0.11 1.59
C HIS A 118 2.94 -0.08 0.88
N ALA A 119 2.93 0.05 -0.45
CA ALA A 119 4.06 -0.25 -1.33
C ALA A 119 4.92 0.99 -1.58
N LEU A 120 6.10 1.01 -0.98
CA LEU A 120 7.11 2.04 -1.21
C LEU A 120 8.05 1.63 -2.34
N LEU A 121 8.15 2.49 -3.35
CA LEU A 121 8.74 2.17 -4.65
C LEU A 121 10.08 2.88 -4.88
N GLU A 122 11.05 2.13 -5.40
CA GLU A 122 12.37 2.62 -5.84
C GLU A 122 12.23 3.26 -7.22
N LEU A 123 11.85 4.55 -7.21
CA LEU A 123 11.51 5.30 -8.41
C LEU A 123 12.52 6.41 -8.69
N SER A 124 12.87 6.57 -9.96
CA SER A 124 13.60 7.75 -10.41
C SER A 124 12.80 9.04 -10.22
N THR A 125 13.46 10.19 -10.36
CA THR A 125 12.81 11.50 -10.31
C THR A 125 11.90 11.77 -11.52
N ALA A 126 12.02 10.98 -12.60
CA ALA A 126 11.20 11.08 -13.80
C ALA A 126 9.96 10.18 -13.77
N ALA A 127 9.87 9.29 -12.76
CA ALA A 127 8.76 8.36 -12.64
C ALA A 127 7.43 9.09 -12.44
N ARG A 128 6.36 8.51 -13.00
CA ARG A 128 5.01 9.04 -12.89
C ARG A 128 3.96 7.96 -12.75
N VAL A 129 2.88 8.29 -12.06
CA VAL A 129 1.66 7.49 -12.04
C VAL A 129 0.85 7.77 -13.32
N VAL A 130 0.28 6.74 -13.92
CA VAL A 130 -0.49 6.83 -15.17
C VAL A 130 -1.95 6.51 -14.88
N LEU A 131 -2.79 7.54 -14.96
CA LEU A 131 -4.25 7.47 -14.84
C LEU A 131 -4.90 8.36 -15.90
N ALA A 132 -6.19 8.14 -16.16
CA ALA A 132 -6.96 8.99 -17.05
C ALA A 132 -7.02 10.44 -16.50
N PRO A 133 -6.79 11.47 -17.33
CA PRO A 133 -7.07 12.85 -16.95
C PRO A 133 -8.53 12.99 -16.51
N GLY A 134 -8.77 13.74 -15.44
CA GLY A 134 -10.11 13.92 -14.88
C GLY A 134 -10.52 12.87 -13.84
N THR A 135 -9.70 11.82 -13.60
CA THR A 135 -9.95 10.86 -12.52
C THR A 135 -10.13 11.60 -11.18
N PRO A 136 -11.23 11.38 -10.44
CA PRO A 136 -11.43 12.03 -9.15
C PRO A 136 -10.29 11.70 -8.18
N MET A 137 -9.77 12.72 -7.49
CA MET A 137 -8.78 12.56 -6.45
C MET A 137 -9.05 13.49 -5.27
N ILE A 138 -8.52 13.14 -4.11
CA ILE A 138 -8.57 13.98 -2.92
C ILE A 138 -7.15 14.12 -2.40
N VAL A 139 -6.65 15.34 -2.30
CA VAL A 139 -5.32 15.60 -1.76
C VAL A 139 -5.45 15.92 -0.27
N ASP A 140 -4.73 15.18 0.57
CA ASP A 140 -4.64 15.45 2.00
C ASP A 140 -3.40 16.31 2.25
N LEU A 141 -3.63 17.51 2.78
CA LEU A 141 -2.61 18.52 3.05
C LEU A 141 -2.08 18.39 4.49
N PRO A 142 -0.87 18.92 4.79
CA PRO A 142 -0.28 18.84 6.13
C PRO A 142 -1.07 19.51 7.27
N ASP A 143 -2.04 20.36 6.95
CA ASP A 143 -2.91 21.04 7.92
C ASP A 143 -4.23 20.28 8.19
N ASP A 144 -4.26 18.98 7.86
CA ASP A 144 -5.42 18.08 7.92
C ASP A 144 -6.60 18.48 7.01
N THR A 145 -6.38 19.38 6.06
CA THR A 145 -7.37 19.71 5.03
C THR A 145 -7.35 18.69 3.90
N SER A 146 -8.53 18.20 3.51
CA SER A 146 -8.71 17.41 2.29
C SER A 146 -9.28 18.27 1.16
N VAL A 147 -8.62 18.28 0.00
CA VAL A 147 -9.05 19.04 -1.19
C VAL A 147 -9.49 18.08 -2.30
N PRO A 148 -10.80 17.97 -2.58
CA PRO A 148 -11.29 17.24 -3.76
C PRO A 148 -10.90 17.98 -5.04
N THR A 149 -10.35 17.25 -6.00
CA THR A 149 -9.94 17.77 -7.32
C THR A 149 -9.91 16.61 -8.34
N ALA A 150 -9.28 16.82 -9.49
CA ALA A 150 -9.17 15.83 -10.55
C ALA A 150 -7.73 15.66 -11.03
N TRP A 151 -7.39 14.42 -11.37
CA TRP A 151 -6.08 14.02 -11.85
C TRP A 151 -5.68 14.74 -13.16
N PRO A 152 -4.41 15.11 -13.35
CA PRO A 152 -3.27 14.98 -12.42
C PRO A 152 -2.95 16.28 -11.65
N ALA A 153 -3.82 17.28 -11.66
CA ALA A 153 -3.44 18.64 -11.28
C ALA A 153 -3.98 19.05 -9.90
N LEU A 154 -3.10 19.63 -9.09
CA LEU A 154 -3.43 20.42 -7.90
C LEU A 154 -2.89 21.84 -8.10
N GLY A 155 -3.75 22.76 -8.54
CA GLY A 155 -3.30 24.08 -9.01
C GLY A 155 -2.29 23.93 -10.15
N ASP A 156 -1.11 24.51 -9.99
CA ASP A 156 -0.01 24.41 -10.95
C ASP A 156 0.89 23.17 -10.75
N THR A 157 0.58 22.31 -9.77
CA THR A 157 1.36 21.11 -9.45
C THR A 157 0.80 19.89 -10.18
N ASP A 158 1.66 19.22 -10.96
CA ASP A 158 1.39 17.90 -11.52
C ASP A 158 1.70 16.83 -10.45
N VAL A 159 0.66 16.34 -9.77
CA VAL A 159 0.80 15.35 -8.69
C VAL A 159 1.07 13.93 -9.20
N SER A 160 1.08 13.72 -10.51
CA SER A 160 1.47 12.43 -11.09
C SER A 160 2.96 12.13 -10.93
N ARG A 161 3.78 13.16 -10.68
CA ARG A 161 5.24 13.05 -10.70
C ARG A 161 5.83 12.93 -9.30
N PHE A 162 6.75 11.99 -9.16
CA PHE A 162 7.47 11.78 -7.91
C PHE A 162 8.68 12.71 -7.73
N GLY A 163 9.28 13.26 -8.78
CA GLY A 163 10.23 14.38 -8.69
C GLY A 163 11.49 14.19 -7.82
N PRO A 164 12.37 15.22 -7.77
CA PRO A 164 13.52 15.27 -6.87
C PRO A 164 13.13 15.66 -5.44
N VAL A 165 14.05 15.51 -4.49
CA VAL A 165 13.88 16.03 -3.12
C VAL A 165 13.60 17.53 -3.18
N ASP A 166 12.46 17.95 -2.61
CA ASP A 166 12.01 19.34 -2.57
C ASP A 166 11.50 19.79 -1.17
N GLY A 167 11.55 18.89 -0.19
CA GLY A 167 11.11 19.16 1.18
C GLY A 167 9.61 19.02 1.41
N THR A 168 8.84 18.57 0.41
CA THR A 168 7.38 18.44 0.52
C THR A 168 6.95 17.04 0.95
N VAL A 169 5.75 16.95 1.53
CA VAL A 169 5.03 15.71 1.83
C VAL A 169 3.58 15.86 1.40
N MET A 170 3.03 14.84 0.75
CA MET A 170 1.65 14.85 0.24
C MET A 170 1.08 13.43 0.22
N GLY A 171 -0.17 13.29 0.67
CA GLY A 171 -1.01 12.11 0.45
C GLY A 171 -2.08 12.41 -0.59
N VAL A 172 -2.29 11.52 -1.56
CA VAL A 172 -3.37 11.65 -2.55
C VAL A 172 -4.21 10.39 -2.56
N ARG A 173 -5.50 10.53 -2.29
CA ARG A 173 -6.48 9.44 -2.35
C ARG A 173 -7.20 9.41 -3.70
N LEU A 174 -7.33 8.22 -4.24
CA LEU A 174 -7.98 7.91 -5.51
C LEU A 174 -9.12 6.92 -5.25
N PRO A 175 -10.28 7.40 -4.75
CA PRO A 175 -11.39 6.54 -4.34
C PRO A 175 -12.04 5.85 -5.54
N GLY A 176 -12.44 4.58 -5.35
CA GLY A 176 -13.12 3.76 -6.35
C GLY A 176 -12.22 3.18 -7.46
N LEU A 177 -10.92 3.49 -7.43
CA LEU A 177 -9.97 2.97 -8.39
C LEU A 177 -9.61 1.50 -8.07
N THR A 178 -9.58 0.66 -9.08
CA THR A 178 -9.17 -0.76 -8.97
C THR A 178 -7.83 -1.05 -9.61
N GLU A 179 -7.31 -0.15 -10.45
CA GLU A 179 -6.02 -0.30 -11.12
C GLU A 179 -5.27 1.03 -11.18
N ALA A 180 -3.98 1.00 -10.87
CA ALA A 180 -3.06 2.11 -11.09
C ALA A 180 -1.72 1.58 -11.61
N ALA A 181 -1.04 2.38 -12.41
CA ALA A 181 0.28 2.02 -12.93
C ALA A 181 1.29 3.14 -12.72
N VAL A 182 2.56 2.75 -12.60
CA VAL A 182 3.72 3.61 -12.52
C VAL A 182 4.62 3.33 -13.71
N GLU A 183 5.07 4.39 -14.38
CA GLU A 183 6.10 4.31 -15.41
C GLU A 183 7.39 4.95 -14.88
N ASP A 184 8.51 4.25 -15.06
CA ASP A 184 9.85 4.74 -14.72
C ASP A 184 10.87 4.29 -15.77
N GLY A 185 11.18 5.20 -16.71
CA GLY A 185 11.93 4.86 -17.91
C GLY A 185 11.09 3.99 -18.86
N ASP A 186 11.70 2.91 -19.34
CA ASP A 186 11.02 1.92 -20.21
C ASP A 186 10.23 0.88 -19.41
N SER A 187 10.36 0.89 -18.08
CA SER A 187 9.71 -0.08 -17.19
C SER A 187 8.36 0.45 -16.67
N ARG A 188 7.41 -0.46 -16.49
CA ARG A 188 6.08 -0.19 -15.92
C ARG A 188 5.72 -1.21 -14.85
N LEU A 189 5.12 -0.71 -13.76
CA LEU A 189 4.56 -1.50 -12.68
C LEU A 189 3.06 -1.20 -12.57
N THR A 190 2.21 -2.20 -12.76
CA THR A 190 0.75 -2.07 -12.63
C THR A 190 0.28 -2.83 -11.41
N PHE A 191 -0.55 -2.20 -10.60
CA PHE A 191 -1.27 -2.82 -9.50
C PHE A 191 -2.76 -2.90 -9.84
N THR A 192 -3.37 -4.06 -9.61
CA THR A 192 -4.82 -4.26 -9.73
C THR A 192 -5.34 -4.90 -8.44
N VAL A 193 -6.36 -4.30 -7.81
CA VAL A 193 -7.04 -4.84 -6.64
C VAL A 193 -8.46 -5.26 -6.99
N GLU A 194 -8.82 -6.47 -6.60
CA GLU A 194 -10.15 -7.05 -6.84
C GLU A 194 -10.74 -7.58 -5.54
N VAL A 195 -11.92 -7.08 -5.20
CA VAL A 195 -12.68 -7.48 -4.02
C VAL A 195 -14.17 -7.31 -4.33
N GLU A 196 -14.99 -8.30 -3.95
CA GLU A 196 -16.42 -8.25 -4.22
C GLU A 196 -17.15 -7.40 -3.18
N GLY A 197 -17.95 -6.44 -3.64
CA GLY A 197 -18.90 -5.70 -2.78
C GLY A 197 -18.26 -4.80 -1.72
N GLN A 198 -16.97 -4.49 -1.83
CA GLN A 198 -16.25 -3.61 -0.92
C GLN A 198 -15.76 -2.35 -1.64
N PRO A 199 -15.62 -1.21 -0.95
CA PRO A 199 -14.98 -0.04 -1.53
C PRO A 199 -13.51 -0.33 -1.82
N THR A 200 -13.02 0.14 -2.97
CA THR A 200 -11.59 0.12 -3.33
C THR A 200 -11.06 1.53 -3.49
N GLY A 201 -9.74 1.65 -3.55
CA GLY A 201 -9.08 2.88 -3.91
C GLY A 201 -7.57 2.71 -3.96
N PHE A 202 -6.88 3.82 -4.19
CA PHE A 202 -5.44 3.90 -4.05
C PHE A 202 -5.06 5.10 -3.17
N MET A 203 -3.98 4.95 -2.42
CA MET A 203 -3.24 6.08 -1.84
C MET A 203 -1.94 6.28 -2.61
N LEU A 204 -1.59 7.54 -2.89
CA LEU A 204 -0.26 7.92 -3.32
C LEU A 204 0.43 8.66 -2.18
N TRP A 205 1.58 8.15 -1.80
CA TRP A 205 2.46 8.80 -0.83
C TRP A 205 3.61 9.48 -1.57
N ARG A 206 3.76 10.79 -1.38
CA ARG A 206 4.85 11.58 -1.95
C ARG A 206 5.56 12.33 -0.83
N ASN A 207 6.53 11.69 -0.19
CA ASN A 207 7.45 12.33 0.74
C ASN A 207 8.78 12.58 0.04
N LEU A 208 9.08 13.83 -0.28
CA LEU A 208 10.28 14.23 -1.00
C LEU A 208 11.27 14.94 -0.08
N GLY A 209 11.51 14.34 1.09
CA GLY A 209 12.37 14.91 2.13
C GLY A 209 11.66 15.92 3.01
N GLY A 210 10.34 15.84 3.13
CA GLY A 210 9.56 16.66 4.06
C GLY A 210 9.31 16.00 5.42
N TRP A 211 9.42 14.68 5.51
CA TRP A 211 9.06 13.91 6.71
C TRP A 211 9.98 12.68 6.91
N PRO A 212 10.16 12.18 8.14
CA PRO A 212 9.83 12.78 9.44
C PRO A 212 10.92 13.74 9.91
N GLU A 213 10.54 14.71 10.73
CA GLU A 213 11.52 15.48 11.50
C GLU A 213 12.13 14.62 12.64
N PRO A 214 13.42 14.81 12.99
CA PRO A 214 14.38 15.76 12.43
C PRO A 214 15.19 15.19 11.26
N SER A 215 14.86 14.01 10.74
CA SER A 215 15.67 13.28 9.75
C SER A 215 14.83 12.87 8.54
N PRO A 216 14.41 13.85 7.73
CA PRO A 216 13.51 13.57 6.63
C PRO A 216 14.23 12.85 5.50
N TYR A 217 13.47 12.08 4.72
CA TYR A 217 13.99 11.30 3.60
C TYR A 217 12.98 11.28 2.45
N ARG A 218 13.44 10.82 1.28
CA ARG A 218 12.56 10.60 0.14
C ARG A 218 11.97 9.19 0.21
N SER A 219 10.65 9.08 0.27
CA SER A 219 9.91 7.84 0.06
C SER A 219 8.65 8.12 -0.75
N THR A 220 8.36 7.23 -1.71
CA THR A 220 7.26 7.39 -2.64
C THR A 220 6.47 6.10 -2.72
N GLY A 221 5.15 6.17 -2.54
CA GLY A 221 4.29 5.01 -2.45
C GLY A 221 3.11 5.06 -3.42
N VAL A 222 2.72 3.88 -3.89
CA VAL A 222 1.46 3.66 -4.63
C VAL A 222 0.79 2.46 -3.98
N GLU A 223 -0.32 2.70 -3.30
CA GLU A 223 -0.84 1.77 -2.31
C GLU A 223 -2.25 1.34 -2.71
N PRO A 224 -2.42 0.13 -3.26
CA PRO A 224 -3.74 -0.45 -3.49
C PRO A 224 -4.48 -0.66 -2.17
N MET A 225 -5.77 -0.33 -2.15
CA MET A 225 -6.58 -0.36 -0.94
C MET A 225 -7.92 -1.09 -1.12
N ILE A 226 -8.38 -1.69 -0.03
CA ILE A 226 -9.79 -1.90 0.26
C ILE A 226 -10.19 -0.85 1.29
N GLY A 227 -11.06 0.07 0.88
CA GLY A 227 -11.34 1.34 1.55
C GLY A 227 -10.90 2.55 0.72
N GLN A 228 -11.38 3.73 1.11
CA GLN A 228 -11.17 5.01 0.41
C GLN A 228 -10.55 6.11 1.30
N ARG A 229 -10.17 5.74 2.53
CA ARG A 229 -9.57 6.60 3.55
C ARG A 229 -8.36 5.90 4.15
N ALA A 230 -7.36 6.66 4.57
CA ALA A 230 -6.22 6.09 5.31
C ALA A 230 -6.58 5.74 6.75
N THR A 231 -7.39 6.59 7.40
CA THR A 231 -7.77 6.44 8.81
C THR A 231 -9.18 5.87 8.94
N LEU A 232 -9.31 4.67 9.51
CA LEU A 232 -10.59 3.99 9.70
C LEU A 232 -11.58 4.79 10.53
N ALA A 233 -11.11 5.43 11.61
CA ALA A 233 -11.96 6.23 12.50
C ALA A 233 -12.62 7.42 11.79
N ASN A 234 -12.02 7.91 10.70
CA ASN A 234 -12.51 9.05 9.93
C ASN A 234 -13.32 8.62 8.70
N ALA A 235 -13.42 7.31 8.44
CA ALA A 235 -14.11 6.80 7.26
C ALA A 235 -15.64 6.86 7.44
N GLY A 236 -16.32 7.42 6.44
CA GLY A 236 -17.78 7.34 6.30
C GLY A 236 -18.27 5.91 6.03
N PRO A 237 -19.60 5.67 6.09
CA PRO A 237 -20.18 4.33 5.96
C PRO A 237 -19.71 3.55 4.72
N ASP A 238 -19.59 4.22 3.57
CA ASP A 238 -19.23 3.61 2.27
C ASP A 238 -17.73 3.76 1.93
N GLU A 239 -16.94 4.32 2.84
CA GLU A 239 -15.50 4.60 2.62
C GLU A 239 -14.59 3.53 3.27
N ALA A 240 -15.15 2.63 4.08
CA ALA A 240 -14.43 1.51 4.69
C ALA A 240 -15.11 0.19 4.33
N ALA A 241 -14.31 -0.86 4.23
CA ALA A 241 -14.84 -2.19 4.05
C ALA A 241 -15.60 -2.64 5.30
N THR A 242 -16.57 -3.53 5.12
CA THR A 242 -17.33 -4.14 6.21
C THR A 242 -17.36 -5.65 6.03
N VAL A 243 -16.97 -6.38 7.07
CA VAL A 243 -16.99 -7.84 7.07
C VAL A 243 -18.45 -8.31 6.94
N PRO A 244 -18.79 -9.14 5.94
CA PRO A 244 -20.15 -9.58 5.68
C PRO A 244 -20.65 -10.56 6.77
N PRO A 245 -21.96 -10.91 6.77
CA PRO A 245 -22.53 -11.88 7.71
C PRO A 245 -21.84 -13.25 7.75
N SER A 246 -21.16 -13.65 6.67
CA SER A 246 -20.36 -14.88 6.63
C SER A 246 -19.11 -14.83 7.52
N GLY A 247 -18.66 -13.63 7.92
CA GLY A 247 -17.42 -13.43 8.66
C GLY A 247 -16.15 -13.54 7.80
N GLU A 248 -16.29 -13.60 6.47
CA GLU A 248 -15.17 -13.82 5.54
C GLU A 248 -15.15 -12.78 4.42
N VAL A 249 -13.97 -12.22 4.16
CA VAL A 249 -13.69 -11.39 2.98
C VAL A 249 -12.50 -11.99 2.23
N THR A 250 -12.59 -12.07 0.91
CA THR A 250 -11.48 -12.47 0.05
C THR A 250 -11.20 -11.39 -0.98
N TRP A 251 -9.93 -11.22 -1.33
CA TRP A 251 -9.52 -10.30 -2.38
C TRP A 251 -8.23 -10.75 -3.03
N THR A 252 -7.92 -10.15 -4.17
CA THR A 252 -6.68 -10.38 -4.91
C THR A 252 -5.98 -9.06 -5.17
N LEU A 253 -4.67 -9.04 -4.97
CA LEU A 253 -3.77 -8.03 -5.49
C LEU A 253 -2.96 -8.65 -6.63
N ARG A 254 -3.06 -8.10 -7.83
CA ARG A 254 -2.18 -8.43 -8.96
C ARG A 254 -1.15 -7.35 -9.14
N ILE A 255 0.09 -7.76 -9.39
CA ILE A 255 1.20 -6.86 -9.71
C ILE A 255 1.82 -7.35 -11.01
N ARG A 256 1.88 -6.48 -12.02
CA ARG A 256 2.49 -6.79 -13.30
C ARG A 256 3.66 -5.86 -13.59
N THR A 257 4.77 -6.44 -14.02
CA THR A 257 5.97 -5.70 -14.46
C THR A 257 6.16 -5.87 -15.96
N THR A 258 6.31 -4.79 -16.71
CA THR A 258 6.61 -4.84 -18.17
C THR A 258 7.67 -3.85 -18.55
#